data_AF-A0A7V3I3N2-F1
#
_entry.id   AF-A0A7V3I3N2-F1
#
_cell.length_a   1.000
_cell.length_b   1.000
_cell.length_c   1.000
_cell.angle_alpha   90.00
_cell.angle_beta   90.00
_cell.angle_gamma   90.00
#
_symmetry.space_group_name_H-M   'P 1'
#
loop_
_entity.id
_entity.type
_entity.pdbx_description
1 polymer ?
#
loop_
_entity_poly.entity_id
_entity_poly.type
_entity_poly.pdbx_seq_one_letter_code
_entity_poly.pdbx_strand_id
1 'polypeptide(L)' 'MKLIEESYGTETLNLVLARSCLLCLLNNNRVMRYVIEHHRDLLVVLQKVVEDSKPEAVAGEG' A
#
# COMPACT_ATOMS: atom_id res chain seq x y z
N MET A 1 10.26 23.80 11.43
CA MET A 1 10.26 22.32 11.57
C MET A 1 8.84 21.72 11.59
N LYS A 2 7.79 22.43 12.01
CA LYS A 2 6.41 21.87 12.06
C LYS A 2 5.77 21.51 10.71
N LEU A 3 6.11 22.23 9.63
CA LEU A 3 5.51 21.99 8.30
C LEU A 3 5.95 20.65 7.69
N ILE A 4 7.15 20.19 8.05
CA ILE A 4 7.74 18.95 7.55
C ILE A 4 7.07 17.77 8.28
N GLU A 5 6.84 17.87 9.59
CA GLU A 5 6.14 16.86 10.38
C GLU A 5 4.66 16.70 9.95
N GLU A 6 3.97 17.81 9.67
CA GLU A 6 2.57 17.78 9.23
C GLU A 6 2.40 17.25 7.81
N SER A 7 3.32 17.60 6.90
CA SER A 7 3.37 17.02 5.55
C SER A 7 3.68 15.52 5.62
N TYR A 8 4.67 15.12 6.42
CA TYR A 8 5.06 13.72 6.59
C TYR A 8 3.90 12.86 7.12
N GLY A 9 3.13 13.37 8.09
CA GLY A 9 1.92 12.72 8.58
C GLY A 9 0.83 12.57 7.51
N THR A 10 0.64 13.58 6.68
CA THR A 10 -0.37 13.60 5.62
C THR A 10 0.01 12.73 4.43
N GLU A 11 1.30 12.71 4.05
CA GLU A 11 1.86 11.85 3.01
C GLU A 11 1.79 10.39 3.43
N THR A 12 2.14 10.09 4.69
CA THR A 12 2.01 8.74 5.26
C THR A 12 0.55 8.29 5.30
N LEU A 13 -0.37 9.16 5.72
CA LEU A 13 -1.80 8.87 5.74
C LEU A 13 -2.35 8.60 4.32
N ASN A 14 -1.97 9.42 3.34
CA ASN A 14 -2.34 9.21 1.94
C ASN A 14 -1.82 7.89 1.39
N LEU A 15 -0.60 7.49 1.73
CA LEU A 15 -0.03 6.20 1.33
C LEU A 15 -0.79 5.03 1.97
N VAL A 16 -1.14 5.12 3.26
CA VAL A 16 -1.98 4.11 3.94
C VAL A 16 -3.37 4.02 3.32
N LEU A 17 -4.00 5.16 3.00
CA LEU A 17 -5.30 5.21 2.34
C LEU A 17 -5.26 4.65 0.92
N ALA A 18 -4.25 5.01 0.14
CA ALA A 18 -4.03 4.47 -1.19
C ALA A 18 -3.86 2.95 -1.14
N ARG A 19 -3.04 2.43 -0.21
CA ARG A 19 -2.84 0.99 -0.02
C ARG A 19 -4.14 0.28 0.41
N SER A 20 -4.90 0.87 1.32
CA SER A 20 -6.20 0.33 1.75
C SER A 20 -7.22 0.31 0.62
N CYS A 21 -7.22 1.34 -0.23
CA CYS A 21 -8.05 1.40 -1.43
C CYS A 21 -7.64 0.31 -2.45
N LEU A 22 -6.33 0.13 -2.67
CA LEU A 22 -5.81 -0.95 -3.50
C LEU A 22 -6.18 -2.33 -2.95
N LEU A 23 -6.14 -2.52 -1.63
CA LEU A 23 -6.56 -3.75 -0.98
C LEU A 23 -8.06 -4.01 -1.20
N CYS A 24 -8.91 -3.00 -1.01
CA CYS A 24 -10.34 -3.09 -1.30
C CYS A 24 -10.62 -3.42 -2.77
N LEU A 25 -9.84 -2.85 -3.69
CA LEU A 25 -9.94 -3.09 -5.13
C LEU A 25 -9.53 -4.54 -5.49
N LEU A 26 -8.43 -5.03 -4.92
CA LEU A 26 -7.93 -6.39 -5.15
C LEU A 26 -8.77 -7.46 -4.45
N ASN A 27 -9.47 -7.13 -3.36
CA ASN A 27 -10.41 -8.03 -2.69
C ASN A 27 -11.64 -8.35 -3.56
N ASN A 28 -11.91 -7.55 -4.59
CA ASN A 28 -12.95 -7.86 -5.57
C ASN A 28 -12.46 -8.92 -6.55
N ASN A 29 -12.97 -10.15 -6.40
CA ASN A 29 -12.62 -11.30 -7.24
C ASN A 29 -12.79 -11.04 -8.75
N ARG A 30 -13.73 -10.18 -9.18
CA ARG A 30 -13.91 -9.84 -10.60
C ARG A 30 -12.76 -8.96 -11.09
N VAL A 31 -12.35 -7.98 -10.29
CA VAL A 31 -11.23 -7.08 -10.60
C VAL A 31 -9.93 -7.86 -10.57
N MET A 32 -9.72 -8.68 -9.52
CA MET A 32 -8.53 -9.52 -9.41
C MET A 32 -8.40 -10.48 -10.60
N ARG A 33 -9.48 -11.14 -11.01
CA ARG A 33 -9.49 -12.00 -12.20
C ARG A 33 -9.14 -11.21 -13.46
N TYR A 34 -9.78 -10.07 -13.68
CA TYR A 34 -9.52 -9.22 -14.84
C TYR A 34 -8.05 -8.76 -14.91
N VAL A 35 -7.48 -8.33 -13.78
CA VAL A 35 -6.08 -7.91 -13.70
C VAL A 35 -5.14 -9.10 -13.90
N ILE A 36 -5.45 -10.29 -13.37
CA ILE A 36 -4.66 -11.51 -13.63
C ILE A 36 -4.66 -11.87 -15.11
N GLU A 37 -5.81 -11.78 -15.78
CA GLU A 37 -5.98 -12.18 -17.18
C GLU A 37 -5.35 -11.18 -18.16
N HIS A 38 -5.41 -9.88 -17.87
CA HIS A 38 -4.94 -8.85 -18.81
C HIS A 38 -3.60 -8.20 -18.40
N HIS A 39 -3.30 -8.09 -17.11
CA HIS A 39 -2.20 -7.29 -16.57
C HIS A 39 -1.54 -7.95 -15.35
N ARG A 40 -1.01 -9.15 -15.55
CA ARG A 40 -0.37 -9.94 -14.48
C ARG A 40 0.84 -9.24 -13.84
N ASP A 41 1.58 -8.48 -14.62
CA ASP A 41 2.72 -7.68 -14.15
C ASP A 41 2.27 -6.55 -13.19
N LEU A 42 1.16 -5.88 -13.54
CA LEU A 42 0.53 -4.87 -12.69
C LEU A 42 0.10 -5.46 -11.35
N LEU A 43 -0.42 -6.69 -11.34
CA LEU A 43 -0.80 -7.36 -10.09
C LEU A 43 0.38 -7.52 -9.14
N VAL A 44 1.54 -7.93 -9.66
CA VAL A 44 2.76 -8.12 -8.86
C VAL A 44 3.19 -6.80 -8.22
N VAL A 45 3.16 -5.71 -8.98
CA VAL A 45 3.47 -4.37 -8.47
C VAL A 45 2.47 -3.93 -7.41
N LEU A 46 1.17 -4.13 -7.65
CA LEU A 46 0.11 -3.77 -6.69
C LEU A 46 0.21 -4.59 -5.39
N GLN A 47 0.48 -5.89 -5.48
CA GLN A 47 0.72 -6.73 -4.31
C GLN A 47 1.96 -6.26 -3.55
N LYS A 48 3.05 -5.96 -4.25
CA LYS A 48 4.28 -5.44 -3.63
C LYS A 48 4.03 -4.14 -2.86
N VAL A 49 3.27 -3.21 -3.42
CA VAL A 49 2.92 -1.93 -2.76
C VAL A 49 2.08 -2.15 -1.51
N VAL A 50 1.22 -3.17 -1.50
CA VAL A 50 0.39 -3.52 -0.33
C VAL A 50 1.21 -4.26 0.74
N GLU A 51 2.11 -5.17 0.35
CA GLU A 51 2.91 -6.00 1.26
C GLU A 51 4.10 -5.27 1.89
N ASP A 52 4.66 -4.27 1.20
CA ASP A 52 5.72 -3.37 1.69
C ASP A 52 5.27 -2.52 2.91
N SER A 53 4.04 -2.70 3.38
CA SER A 53 3.50 -2.05 4.58
C SER A 53 3.79 -2.78 5.87
N LYS A 54 4.41 -3.98 5.87
CA LYS A 54 4.82 -4.56 7.14
C LYS A 54 5.80 -3.58 7.77
N PRO A 55 5.42 -2.88 8.85
CA PRO A 55 6.35 -2.00 9.51
C PRO A 55 7.49 -2.93 9.91
N GLU A 56 8.69 -2.65 9.42
CA GLU A 56 9.89 -3.09 10.08
C GLU A 56 9.70 -2.59 11.50
N ALA A 57 9.30 -3.52 12.38
CA ALA A 57 9.20 -3.25 13.79
C ALA A 57 10.59 -2.77 14.15
N VAL A 58 10.71 -1.46 14.38
CA VAL A 58 11.89 -0.89 15.00
C VAL A 58 12.01 -1.64 16.31
N ALA A 59 12.86 -2.67 16.28
CA ALA A 59 13.39 -3.33 17.44
C ALA A 59 14.26 -2.27 18.13
N GLY A 60 13.59 -1.36 18.84
CA GLY A 60 14.19 -0.71 19.96
C GLY A 60 14.13 -1.71 21.10
N GLU A 61 15.25 -2.34 21.40
CA GLU A 61 15.55 -2.87 22.73
C GLU A 61 17.08 -3.06 22.86
N GLY A 62 17.70 -2.27 23.73
CA GLY A 62 19.06 -2.50 24.26
C GLY A 62 20.02 -1.33 24.12
#